data_AF-A0A519G252-F1
#
_entry.id   AF-A0A519G252-F1
#
_cell.length_a   1.000
_cell.length_b   1.000
_cell.length_c   1.000
_cell.angle_alpha   90.00
_cell.angle_beta   90.00
_cell.angle_gamma   90.00
#
_symmetry.space_group_name_H-M   'P 1'
#
loop_
_entity.id
_entity.type
_entity.pdbx_description
1 polymer ?
#
loop_
_entity_poly.entity_id
_entity_poly.type
_entity_poly.pdbx_seq_one_letter_code
_entity_poly.pdbx_strand_id
1 'polypeptide(L)'
;RRSARAAVAAGARVERALEILGADIPDHLALAGQLRLEHKQASLEELGQLHEPVLTKDAIAGRIRRLLAMADKKAEELGIPDTEASLTPEMLAEEA
;
A
#
# COMPACT_ATOMS: atom_id res chain seq x y z
N ARG A 1 -3.53 9.96 15.81
CA ARG A 1 -2.21 10.34 15.25
C ARG A 1 -1.44 9.14 14.69
N ARG A 2 -1.27 8.04 15.46
CA ARG A 2 -0.63 6.79 14.98
C ARG A 2 -1.23 6.22 13.69
N SER A 3 -2.56 6.14 13.61
CA SER A 3 -3.24 5.59 12.43
C SER A 3 -3.01 6.39 11.14
N ALA A 4 -2.84 7.71 11.25
CA ALA A 4 -2.56 8.58 10.10
C ALA A 4 -1.13 8.36 9.59
N ARG A 5 -0.14 8.20 10.48
CA ARG A 5 1.24 7.88 10.06
C ARG A 5 1.32 6.52 9.37
N ALA A 6 0.65 5.51 9.93
CA ALA A 6 0.57 4.18 9.30
C ALA A 6 -0.07 4.24 7.91
N ALA A 7 -1.11 5.07 7.72
CA ALA A 7 -1.73 5.30 6.41
C ALA A 7 -0.76 5.95 5.41
N VAL A 8 0.02 6.95 5.85
CA VAL A 8 1.03 7.62 5.01
C VAL A 8 2.18 6.67 4.66
N ALA A 9 2.69 5.89 5.62
CA ALA A 9 3.70 4.86 5.38
C ALA A 9 3.21 3.81 4.38
N ALA A 10 1.99 3.32 4.56
CA ALA A 10 1.36 2.41 3.60
C ALA A 10 1.20 3.05 2.21
N GLY A 11 0.89 4.35 2.15
CA GLY A 11 0.82 5.11 0.89
C GLY A 11 2.15 5.11 0.14
N ALA A 12 3.26 5.45 0.80
CA ALA A 12 4.58 5.47 0.17
C ALA A 12 5.00 4.09 -0.35
N ARG A 13 4.78 3.04 0.45
CA ARG A 13 5.06 1.65 0.01
C ARG A 13 4.22 1.25 -1.19
N VAL A 14 2.94 1.63 -1.21
CA VAL A 14 2.04 1.33 -2.33
C VAL A 14 2.47 2.07 -3.60
N GLU A 15 2.90 3.32 -3.49
CA GLU A 15 3.45 4.09 -4.61
C GLU A 15 4.62 3.33 -5.24
N ARG A 16 5.56 2.89 -4.39
CA ARG A 16 6.70 2.08 -4.82
C ARG A 16 6.29 0.74 -5.42
N ALA A 17 5.26 0.09 -4.87
CA ALA A 17 4.74 -1.17 -5.39
C ALA A 17 4.17 -1.04 -6.80
N LEU A 18 3.45 0.05 -7.08
CA LEU A 18 2.90 0.34 -8.40
C LEU A 18 4.02 0.59 -9.44
N GLU A 19 5.10 1.26 -9.04
CA GLU A 19 6.28 1.46 -9.89
C GLU A 19 7.00 0.15 -10.22
N ILE A 20 7.21 -0.72 -9.22
CA ILE A 20 7.94 -1.98 -9.40
C ILE A 20 7.19 -2.93 -10.33
N LEU A 21 5.86 -3.02 -10.16
CA LEU A 21 5.05 -4.01 -10.85
C LEU A 21 4.46 -3.50 -12.17
N GLY A 22 4.22 -2.19 -12.31
CA GLY A 22 3.70 -1.59 -13.54
C GLY A 22 2.45 -2.29 -14.09
N ALA A 23 2.54 -2.84 -15.30
CA ALA A 23 1.44 -3.51 -15.98
C ALA A 23 1.19 -4.96 -15.49
N ASP A 24 2.07 -5.53 -14.67
CA ASP A 24 1.95 -6.92 -14.18
C ASP A 24 0.99 -7.04 -12.97
N ILE A 25 0.40 -5.93 -12.51
CA ILE A 25 -0.45 -5.88 -11.33
C ILE A 25 -1.85 -6.38 -11.67
N PRO A 26 -2.41 -7.36 -10.92
CA PRO A 26 -3.83 -7.70 -11.05
C PRO A 26 -4.75 -6.50 -10.75
N ASP A 27 -5.76 -6.27 -11.59
CA ASP A 27 -6.64 -5.09 -11.52
C ASP A 27 -7.19 -4.79 -10.11
N HIS A 28 -7.65 -5.83 -9.40
CA HIS A 28 -8.23 -5.68 -8.07
C HIS A 28 -7.21 -5.24 -6.99
N LEU A 29 -5.90 -5.45 -7.22
CA LEU A 29 -4.80 -4.96 -6.39
C LEU A 29 -4.38 -3.55 -6.82
N ALA A 30 -4.31 -3.30 -8.13
CA ALA A 30 -4.02 -1.98 -8.68
C ALA A 30 -5.04 -0.94 -8.19
N LEU A 31 -6.33 -1.27 -8.28
CA LEU A 31 -7.43 -0.43 -7.79
C LEU A 31 -7.30 -0.12 -6.29
N ALA A 32 -6.99 -1.13 -5.47
CA ALA A 32 -6.78 -0.94 -4.04
C ALA A 32 -5.56 -0.04 -3.73
N GLY A 33 -4.49 -0.20 -4.51
CA GLY A 33 -3.30 0.65 -4.42
C GLY A 33 -3.58 2.10 -4.82
N GLN A 34 -4.24 2.31 -5.95
CA GLN A 34 -4.65 3.63 -6.44
C GLN A 34 -5.51 4.36 -5.40
N LEU A 35 -6.50 3.67 -4.83
CA LEU A 35 -7.36 4.25 -3.79
C LEU A 35 -6.58 4.69 -2.54
N ARG A 36 -5.55 3.92 -2.15
CA ARG A 36 -4.64 4.29 -1.06
C ARG A 36 -3.80 5.52 -1.42
N LEU A 37 -3.37 5.68 -2.67
CA LEU A 37 -2.61 6.86 -3.13
C LEU A 37 -3.48 8.11 -3.24
N GLU A 38 -4.71 7.96 -3.70
CA GLU A 38 -5.68 9.05 -3.80
C GLU A 38 -6.09 9.54 -2.40
N HIS A 39 -6.26 8.61 -1.46
CA HIS A 39 -6.69 8.91 -0.09
C HIS A 39 -5.61 8.55 0.94
N LYS A 40 -4.45 9.23 0.87
CA LYS A 40 -3.24 8.92 1.67
C LYS A 40 -3.47 8.86 3.18
N GLN A 41 -4.44 9.63 3.69
CA GLN A 41 -4.73 9.73 5.13
C GLN A 41 -5.97 8.93 5.56
N ALA A 42 -6.74 8.38 4.62
CA ALA A 42 -7.95 7.65 4.93
C ALA A 42 -7.64 6.36 5.70
N SER A 43 -8.47 6.05 6.68
CA SER A 43 -8.48 4.76 7.35
C SER A 43 -8.78 3.64 6.35
N LEU A 44 -8.47 2.40 6.72
CA LEU A 44 -8.83 1.23 5.92
C LEU A 44 -10.35 1.05 5.81
N GLU A 45 -11.11 1.52 6.79
CA GLU A 45 -12.57 1.46 6.76
C GLU A 45 -13.14 2.43 5.73
N GLU A 46 -12.64 3.67 5.71
CA GLU A 46 -12.98 4.67 4.70
C GLU A 46 -12.56 4.20 3.29
N LEU A 47 -11.38 3.61 3.12
CA LEU A 47 -11.01 3.02 1.83
C LEU A 47 -11.96 1.89 1.40
N GLY A 48 -12.40 1.05 2.34
CA GLY A 48 -13.36 -0.01 2.04
C GLY A 48 -14.68 0.56 1.51
N GLN A 49 -15.16 1.65 2.11
CA GLN A 49 -16.38 2.36 1.69
C GLN A 49 -16.24 3.09 0.35
N LEU A 50 -15.05 3.59 0.02
CA LEU A 50 -14.79 4.28 -1.25
C LEU A 50 -14.58 3.34 -2.43
N HIS A 51 -14.31 2.06 -2.17
CA HIS A 51 -14.14 1.06 -3.22
C HIS A 51 -15.49 0.66 -3.82
N GLU A 52 -15.56 0.44 -5.14
CA GLU A 52 -16.76 -0.08 -5.82
C GLU A 52 -16.43 -1.48 -6.43
N PRO A 53 -17.12 -2.56 -6.01
CA PRO A 53 -18.13 -2.63 -4.94
C PRO A 53 -17.54 -2.38 -3.55
N VAL A 54 -18.35 -1.90 -2.61
CA VAL A 54 -17.92 -1.63 -1.21
C VAL A 54 -17.27 -2.87 -0.59
N LEU A 55 -16.12 -2.65 0.06
CA LEU A 55 -15.35 -3.68 0.74
C LEU A 55 -15.32 -3.46 2.24
N THR A 56 -15.12 -4.54 2.99
CA THR A 56 -14.77 -4.44 4.40
C THR A 56 -13.35 -3.94 4.57
N LYS A 57 -13.06 -3.35 5.74
CA LYS A 57 -11.71 -2.93 6.16
C LYS A 57 -10.66 -4.03 5.94
N ASP A 58 -11.01 -5.28 6.25
CA ASP A 58 -10.08 -6.40 6.17
C ASP A 58 -9.85 -6.87 4.73
N ALA A 59 -10.87 -6.78 3.87
CA ALA A 59 -10.75 -7.11 2.46
C ALA A 59 -9.82 -6.13 1.74
N ILE A 60 -9.99 -4.82 1.94
CA ILE A 60 -9.09 -3.82 1.35
C ILE A 60 -7.68 -3.91 1.95
N ALA A 61 -7.55 -4.13 3.26
CA ALA A 61 -6.25 -4.34 3.89
C ALA A 61 -5.53 -5.58 3.33
N GLY A 62 -6.25 -6.67 3.10
CA GLY A 62 -5.73 -7.89 2.48
C GLY A 62 -5.23 -7.65 1.04
N ARG A 63 -5.94 -6.83 0.25
CA ARG A 63 -5.50 -6.45 -1.10
C ARG A 63 -4.23 -5.62 -1.05
N ILE A 64 -4.15 -4.60 -0.21
CA ILE A 64 -2.95 -3.77 -0.06
C ILE A 64 -1.75 -4.63 0.37
N ARG A 65 -1.91 -5.51 1.36
CA ARG A 65 -0.81 -6.41 1.79
C ARG A 65 -0.33 -7.33 0.67
N ARG A 66 -1.24 -7.90 -0.13
CA ARG A 66 -0.85 -8.75 -1.28
C ARG A 66 -0.13 -7.96 -2.38
N LEU A 67 -0.54 -6.71 -2.64
CA LEU A 67 0.16 -5.82 -3.57
C LEU A 67 1.61 -5.60 -3.13
N LEU A 68 1.82 -5.25 -1.85
CA LEU A 68 3.16 -5.03 -1.30
C LEU A 68 4.01 -6.29 -1.37
N ALA A 69 3.49 -7.44 -0.93
CA ALA A 69 4.23 -8.71 -0.97
C ALA A 69 4.60 -9.14 -2.41
N MET A 70 3.73 -8.86 -3.39
CA MET A 70 4.02 -9.12 -4.80
C MET A 70 5.14 -8.21 -5.32
N ALA A 71 5.12 -6.93 -4.96
CA ALA A 71 6.15 -5.98 -5.33
C ALA A 71 7.50 -6.29 -4.68
N ASP A 72 7.51 -6.60 -3.39
CA ASP A 72 8.72 -6.94 -2.64
C ASP A 72 9.39 -8.19 -3.24
N LYS A 73 8.61 -9.22 -3.58
CA LYS A 73 9.12 -10.40 -4.29
C LYS A 73 9.71 -10.05 -5.67
N LYS A 74 9.02 -9.21 -6.44
CA LYS A 74 9.52 -8.77 -7.76
C LYS A 74 10.80 -7.96 -7.64
N ALA A 75 10.90 -7.11 -6.61
CA ALA A 75 12.10 -6.32 -6.33
C ALA A 75 13.31 -7.22 -6.01
N GLU A 76 13.11 -8.25 -5.19
CA GLU A 76 14.12 -9.27 -4.90
C GLU A 76 14.59 -9.98 -6.17
N GLU A 77 13.67 -10.44 -7.02
CA GLU A 77 13.98 -11.09 -8.30
C GLU A 77 14.78 -10.19 -9.26
N LEU A 78 14.52 -8.88 -9.23
CA LEU A 78 15.21 -7.88 -10.06
C LEU A 78 16.50 -7.33 -9.42
N GLY A 79 16.79 -7.66 -8.16
CA GLY A 79 17.92 -7.12 -7.42
C GLY A 79 17.83 -5.61 -7.15
N ILE A 80 16.61 -5.07 -7.03
CA ILE A 80 16.35 -3.64 -6.73
C ILE A 80 15.80 -3.48 -5.30
N PRO A 81 15.85 -2.26 -4.73
CA PRO A 81 15.23 -2.00 -3.43
C PRO A 81 13.71 -2.23 -3.45
N ASP A 82 13.22 -2.85 -2.37
CA ASP A 82 11.83 -3.22 -2.14
C ASP A 82 10.92 -2.02 -1.81
N THR A 83 9.69 -2.28 -1.37
CA THR A 83 8.76 -1.21 -1.01
C THR A 83 9.11 -0.50 0.29
N GLU A 84 9.86 -1.11 1.22
CA GLU A 84 10.23 -0.48 2.48
C GLU A 84 11.33 0.57 2.31
N ALA A 85 12.13 0.46 1.25
CA ALA A 85 13.13 1.45 0.87
C ALA A 85 12.55 2.87 0.63
N SER A 86 11.24 3.00 0.42
CA SER A 86 10.57 4.31 0.25
C SER A 86 10.20 4.99 1.59
N LEU A 87 10.44 4.34 2.73
CA LEU A 87 10.05 4.86 4.04
C LEU A 87 11.11 5.77 4.63
N THR A 88 10.70 6.95 5.11
CA THR A 88 11.59 7.84 5.85
C THR A 88 11.65 7.46 7.35
N PRO A 89 12.70 7.85 8.09
CA PRO A 89 12.79 7.60 9.52
C PRO A 89 11.57 8.10 10.32
N GLU A 90 10.98 9.23 9.90
CA GLU A 90 9.78 9.81 10.53
C GLU A 90 8.54 8.94 10.34
N MET A 91 8.48 8.17 9.26
CA MET A 91 7.40 7.22 8.97
C MET A 91 7.60 5.90 9.72
N LEU A 92 8.86 5.53 9.99
CA LEU A 92 9.26 4.28 10.66
C LEU A 92 9.27 4.36 12.18
N ALA A 93 9.21 5.55 12.77
CA ALA A 93 9.26 5.71 14.21
C ALA A 93 8.07 5.00 14.90
N GLU A 94 8.28 3.73 15.28
CA GLU A 94 7.46 3.02 16.27
C GLU A 94 7.80 3.60 17.65
N GLU A 95 6.76 4.03 18.35
CA GLU A 95 6.87 4.50 19.74
C GLU A 95 7.41 3.34 20.60
N ALA A 96 8.55 3.57 21.25
CA ALA A 96 9.05 2.75 22.36
C ALA A 96 8.04 2.70 23.51
#